data_AF-A0A8J3BXI4-F1
#
_entry.id   AF-A0A8J3BXI4-F1
#
_cell.length_a   1.000
_cell.length_b   1.000
_cell.length_c   1.000
_cell.angle_alpha   90.00
_cell.angle_beta   90.00
_cell.angle_gamma   90.00
#
_symmetry.space_group_name_H-M   'P 1'
#
loop_
_entity.id
_entity.type
_entity.pdbx_description
1 polymer ?
#
loop_
_entity_poly.entity_id
_entity_poly.type
_entity_poly.pdbx_seq_one_letter_code
_entity_poly.pdbx_strand_id
1 'polypeptide(L)'
;MAADCYDRPPGFHGTGHDESRPTLWGGAACDDRRMVDGDPSRLSRDQRLAVAQLDGEREHLRMDDLVTFIRAQLDEDEGLARTAIGEPWSGTVEIGPNEDDLLCNDSGISRHIVRWDPARVLAEVDAKRRVLRLYESSSDAQFPDSDGGYASAIEDVMLLLALPYADRPGYRDEWKP
;
A
#
# COMPACT_ATOMS: atom_id res chain seq x y z
N MET A 1 35.72 -34.63 -12.16
CA MET A 1 35.39 -36.01 -11.73
C MET A 1 34.32 -35.91 -10.65
N ALA A 2 33.34 -36.84 -10.67
CA ALA A 2 32.02 -36.87 -10.01
C ALA A 2 30.97 -35.95 -10.71
N ALA A 3 30.15 -36.37 -11.70
CA ALA A 3 29.24 -37.55 -11.83
C ALA A 3 28.21 -37.57 -10.70
N ASP A 4 27.07 -36.89 -10.82
CA ASP A 4 25.85 -37.24 -11.58
C ASP A 4 25.19 -38.51 -11.03
N CYS A 5 24.14 -38.32 -10.23
CA CYS A 5 23.34 -39.36 -9.59
C CYS A 5 21.87 -39.19 -10.00
N TYR A 6 21.57 -39.53 -11.24
CA TYR A 6 20.23 -39.96 -11.64
C TYR A 6 20.26 -41.47 -11.78
N ASP A 7 19.49 -42.20 -10.96
CA ASP A 7 18.97 -43.49 -11.41
C ASP A 7 17.65 -43.88 -10.75
N ARG A 8 16.77 -44.43 -11.59
CA ARG A 8 15.39 -44.85 -11.32
C ARG A 8 15.35 -46.21 -10.58
N PRO A 9 14.19 -46.61 -10.01
CA PRO A 9 14.09 -47.71 -9.05
C PRO A 9 13.91 -49.08 -9.75
N PRO A 10 14.17 -50.20 -9.05
CA PRO A 10 13.63 -51.48 -9.47
C PRO A 10 12.60 -52.05 -8.48
N GLY A 11 11.63 -52.76 -9.04
CA GLY A 11 11.20 -54.04 -8.46
C GLY A 11 9.93 -54.03 -7.64
N PHE A 12 8.78 -54.07 -8.33
CA PHE A 12 7.53 -54.58 -7.80
C PHE A 12 7.69 -56.08 -7.48
N HIS A 13 7.52 -56.47 -6.21
CA HIS A 13 7.25 -57.86 -5.83
C HIS A 13 5.99 -57.90 -4.98
N GLY A 14 4.91 -58.38 -5.59
CA GLY A 14 3.66 -58.67 -4.89
C GLY A 14 3.73 -60.03 -4.21
N THR A 15 3.29 -60.07 -2.96
CA THR A 15 2.88 -61.30 -2.27
C THR A 15 1.79 -60.99 -1.25
N GLY A 16 0.68 -61.72 -1.36
CA GLY A 16 -0.16 -62.08 -0.21
C GLY A 16 -1.37 -61.19 0.09
N HIS A 17 -2.53 -61.60 -0.44
CA HIS A 17 -3.83 -61.28 0.16
C HIS A 17 -3.91 -61.92 1.56
N ASP A 18 -4.31 -61.14 2.57
CA ASP A 18 -4.94 -61.62 3.79
C ASP A 18 -6.13 -60.70 4.10
N GLU A 19 -7.30 -61.08 3.58
CA GLU A 19 -8.59 -60.45 3.84
C GLU A 19 -9.13 -60.98 5.18
N SER A 20 -8.77 -60.35 6.29
CA SER A 20 -9.42 -60.61 7.59
C SER A 20 -9.19 -59.49 8.62
N ARG A 21 -9.44 -58.22 8.28
CA ARG A 21 -9.68 -57.16 9.29
C ARG A 21 -10.74 -56.17 8.80
N PRO A 22 -11.86 -55.98 9.54
CA PRO A 22 -12.83 -54.95 9.18
C PRO A 22 -12.24 -53.57 9.45
N THR A 23 -12.05 -52.77 8.39
CA THR A 23 -11.69 -51.36 8.51
C THR A 23 -12.87 -50.59 9.09
N LEU A 24 -12.60 -49.84 10.15
CA LEU A 24 -13.51 -48.91 10.82
C LEU A 24 -13.92 -47.76 9.89
N TRP A 25 -14.83 -48.02 8.96
CA TRP A 25 -15.69 -46.97 8.40
C TRP A 25 -16.84 -46.75 9.39
N GLY A 26 -16.57 -45.90 10.39
CA GLY A 26 -17.57 -45.32 11.24
C GLY A 26 -17.59 -43.81 11.03
N GLY A 27 -18.66 -43.31 10.41
CA GLY A 27 -19.00 -41.88 10.45
C GLY A 27 -18.80 -41.17 9.11
N ALA A 28 -19.93 -40.75 8.55
CA ALA A 28 -20.03 -39.80 7.47
C ALA A 28 -19.04 -38.64 7.64
N ALA A 29 -18.25 -38.37 6.61
CA ALA A 29 -17.61 -37.08 6.46
C ALA A 29 -18.71 -36.03 6.30
N CYS A 30 -19.07 -35.37 7.40
CA CYS A 30 -19.73 -34.08 7.35
C CYS A 30 -18.72 -33.11 6.74
N ASP A 31 -18.90 -32.83 5.45
CA ASP A 31 -18.23 -31.76 4.74
C ASP A 31 -18.76 -30.42 5.29
N ASP A 32 -18.21 -30.00 6.43
CA ASP A 32 -18.53 -28.74 7.09
C ASP A 32 -17.69 -27.58 6.52
N ARG A 33 -17.59 -27.54 5.19
CA ARG A 33 -17.24 -26.32 4.44
C ARG A 33 -18.47 -25.83 3.72
N ARG A 34 -19.47 -25.41 4.51
CA ARG A 34 -20.42 -24.42 4.03
C ARG A 34 -19.64 -23.11 3.86
N MET A 35 -19.05 -22.94 2.69
CA MET A 35 -18.63 -21.64 2.17
C MET A 35 -19.74 -20.64 2.46
N VAL A 36 -19.44 -19.65 3.29
CA VAL A 36 -20.18 -18.40 3.31
C VAL A 36 -19.62 -17.55 2.16
N ASP A 37 -19.68 -18.08 0.94
CA ASP A 37 -19.61 -17.27 -0.28
C ASP A 37 -21.02 -17.28 -0.83
N GLY A 38 -21.84 -16.39 -0.27
CA GLY A 38 -23.22 -16.20 -0.70
C GLY A 38 -23.23 -15.75 -2.15
N ASP A 39 -23.67 -16.64 -3.05
CA ASP A 39 -23.94 -16.31 -4.46
C ASP A 39 -24.78 -15.01 -4.55
N PRO A 40 -24.24 -13.91 -5.10
CA PRO A 40 -24.91 -12.61 -5.14
C PRO A 40 -26.25 -12.63 -5.88
N SER A 41 -26.45 -13.64 -6.76
CA SER A 41 -27.70 -13.83 -7.49
C SER A 41 -28.86 -14.24 -6.57
N ARG A 42 -28.57 -14.74 -5.35
CA ARG A 42 -29.57 -15.15 -4.34
C ARG A 42 -30.03 -14.04 -3.40
N LEU A 43 -29.37 -12.87 -3.43
CA LEU A 43 -29.76 -11.72 -2.62
C LEU A 43 -31.04 -11.07 -3.19
N SER A 44 -31.95 -10.66 -2.31
CA SER A 44 -33.09 -9.82 -2.69
C SER A 44 -32.59 -8.44 -3.17
N ARG A 45 -33.44 -7.68 -3.88
CA ARG A 45 -33.11 -6.31 -4.31
C ARG A 45 -32.68 -5.44 -3.13
N ASP A 46 -33.38 -5.54 -2.01
CA ASP A 46 -33.09 -4.75 -0.80
C ASP A 46 -31.76 -5.18 -0.17
N GLN A 47 -31.46 -6.49 -0.17
CA GLN A 47 -30.17 -6.99 0.31
C GLN A 47 -29.00 -6.53 -0.57
N ARG A 48 -29.16 -6.50 -1.90
CA ARG A 48 -28.13 -5.97 -2.81
C ARG A 48 -27.90 -4.48 -2.62
N LEU A 49 -28.97 -3.71 -2.38
CA LEU A 49 -28.87 -2.27 -2.07
C LEU A 49 -28.13 -2.04 -0.74
N ALA A 50 -28.44 -2.84 0.29
CA ALA A 50 -27.76 -2.75 1.58
C ALA A 50 -26.25 -3.09 1.47
N VAL A 51 -25.88 -4.12 0.70
CA VAL A 51 -24.47 -4.46 0.46
C VAL A 51 -23.75 -3.32 -0.28
N ALA A 52 -24.35 -2.79 -1.35
CA ALA A 52 -23.76 -1.68 -2.10
C ALA A 52 -23.56 -0.42 -1.23
N GLN A 53 -24.49 -0.15 -0.32
CA GLN A 53 -24.38 0.97 0.62
C GLN A 53 -23.22 0.75 1.62
N LEU A 54 -23.10 -0.45 2.18
CA LEU A 54 -22.01 -0.80 3.09
C LEU A 54 -20.64 -0.76 2.40
N ASP A 55 -20.55 -1.19 1.14
CA ASP A 55 -19.32 -1.13 0.36
C ASP A 55 -18.91 0.34 0.09
N GLY A 56 -19.87 1.21 -0.22
CA GLY A 56 -19.63 2.66 -0.36
C GLY A 56 -19.20 3.33 0.96
N GLU A 57 -19.80 2.95 2.09
CA GLU A 57 -19.40 3.45 3.41
C GLU A 57 -17.97 3.00 3.78
N ARG A 58 -17.60 1.76 3.43
CA ARG A 58 -16.24 1.23 3.66
C ARG A 58 -15.20 1.92 2.78
N GLU A 59 -15.54 2.23 1.55
CA GLU A 59 -14.68 2.98 0.64
C GLU A 59 -14.44 4.41 1.14
N HIS A 60 -15.49 5.08 1.61
CA HIS A 60 -15.37 6.40 2.21
C HIS A 60 -14.47 6.38 3.47
N LEU A 61 -14.67 5.42 4.37
CA LEU A 61 -13.80 5.24 5.56
C LEU A 61 -12.34 4.97 5.19
N ARG A 62 -12.08 4.15 4.15
CA ARG A 62 -10.72 3.91 3.64
C ARG A 62 -10.08 5.20 3.16
N MET A 63 -10.84 6.07 2.50
CA MET A 63 -10.34 7.34 1.97
C MET A 63 -10.14 8.39 3.07
N ASP A 64 -11.02 8.44 4.07
CA ASP A 64 -10.84 9.29 5.27
C ASP A 64 -9.59 8.92 6.06
N ASP A 65 -9.33 7.62 6.22
CA ASP A 65 -8.12 7.11 6.84
C ASP A 65 -6.86 7.49 6.03
N LEU A 66 -6.94 7.44 4.69
CA LEU A 66 -5.86 7.88 3.80
C LEU A 66 -5.58 9.38 3.93
N VAL A 67 -6.61 10.21 3.92
CA VAL A 67 -6.48 11.67 4.09
C VAL A 67 -5.85 11.98 5.45
N THR A 68 -6.29 11.31 6.52
CA THR A 68 -5.73 11.45 7.85
C THR A 68 -4.25 11.07 7.89
N PHE A 69 -3.89 9.96 7.23
CA PHE A 69 -2.50 9.55 7.12
C PHE A 69 -1.63 10.56 6.37
N ILE A 70 -2.06 11.02 5.19
CA ILE A 70 -1.31 12.00 4.39
C ILE A 70 -1.11 13.29 5.18
N ARG A 71 -2.12 13.76 5.92
CA ARG A 71 -2.00 14.94 6.79
C ARG A 71 -0.88 14.79 7.81
N ALA A 72 -0.85 13.65 8.51
CA ALA A 72 0.19 13.38 9.50
C ALA A 72 1.60 13.42 8.89
N GLN A 73 1.77 12.87 7.68
CA GLN A 73 3.07 12.90 6.98
C GLN A 73 3.48 14.31 6.56
N LEU A 74 2.53 15.11 6.08
CA LEU A 74 2.76 16.51 5.72
C LEU A 74 3.10 17.37 6.95
N ASP A 75 2.51 17.08 8.11
CA ASP A 75 2.82 17.75 9.36
C ASP A 75 4.23 17.42 9.84
N GLU A 76 4.65 16.16 9.71
CA GLU A 76 6.03 15.73 10.00
C GLU A 76 7.04 16.40 9.07
N ASP A 77 6.80 16.36 7.76
CA ASP A 77 7.66 16.97 6.75
C ASP A 77 7.78 18.49 6.97
N GLU A 78 6.68 19.17 7.31
CA GLU A 78 6.68 20.60 7.69
C GLU A 78 7.47 20.87 8.96
N GLY A 79 7.33 20.03 9.99
CA GLY A 79 8.06 20.17 11.25
C GLY A 79 9.58 20.06 11.05
N LEU A 80 10.01 19.09 10.26
CA LEU A 80 11.42 18.90 9.89
C LEU A 80 11.94 20.09 9.06
N ALA A 81 11.20 20.52 8.05
CA ALA A 81 11.59 21.66 7.22
C ALA A 81 11.67 22.97 8.04
N ARG A 82 10.73 23.22 8.95
CA ARG A 82 10.77 24.39 9.83
C ARG A 82 11.95 24.35 10.81
N THR A 83 12.35 23.18 11.27
CA THR A 83 13.52 23.05 12.15
C THR A 83 14.82 23.39 11.40
N ALA A 84 14.86 23.13 10.10
CA ALA A 84 16.01 23.42 9.24
C ALA A 84 16.03 24.86 8.69
N ILE A 85 14.97 25.66 8.87
CA ILE A 85 14.92 27.04 8.35
C ILE A 85 15.78 27.97 9.22
N GLY A 86 16.71 28.69 8.61
CA GLY A 86 17.57 29.68 9.29
C GLY A 86 19.05 29.28 9.40
N GLU A 87 19.38 28.01 9.23
CA GLU A 87 20.75 27.57 8.98
C GLU A 87 21.08 27.74 7.48
N PRO A 88 22.32 28.06 7.09
CA PRO A 88 22.72 28.05 5.69
C PRO A 88 22.56 26.64 5.11
N TRP A 89 21.48 26.42 4.35
CA TRP A 89 21.23 25.14 3.69
C TRP A 89 22.30 24.92 2.63
N SER A 90 23.30 24.10 2.96
CA SER A 90 24.47 23.84 2.12
C SER A 90 24.70 22.35 1.93
N GLY A 91 25.12 21.96 0.73
CA GLY A 91 25.37 20.57 0.36
C GLY A 91 26.78 20.08 0.71
N THR A 92 27.46 20.72 1.68
CA THR A 92 28.82 20.33 2.08
C THR A 92 28.74 19.06 2.91
N VAL A 93 29.10 17.94 2.31
CA VAL A 93 29.30 16.68 3.02
C VAL A 93 30.75 16.68 3.53
N GLU A 94 30.95 16.63 4.85
CA GLU A 94 32.28 16.34 5.41
C GLU A 94 32.64 14.91 5.02
N ILE A 95 33.56 14.77 4.08
CA ILE A 95 34.12 13.48 3.75
C ILE A 95 35.26 13.21 4.72
N GLY A 96 35.33 11.99 5.23
CA GLY A 96 36.40 11.55 6.14
C GLY A 96 37.80 11.83 5.59
N PRO A 97 38.85 11.63 6.39
CA PRO A 97 40.19 12.22 6.25
C PRO A 97 41.01 11.80 5.01
N ASN A 98 40.42 11.11 4.04
CA ASN A 98 41.09 10.67 2.83
C ASN A 98 41.00 11.77 1.76
N GLU A 99 42.17 12.31 1.39
CA GLU A 99 42.32 13.43 0.43
C GLU A 99 41.84 13.11 -1.00
N ASP A 100 41.56 11.83 -1.32
CA ASP A 100 41.09 11.40 -2.65
C ASP A 100 39.57 11.56 -2.88
N ASP A 101 38.80 11.95 -1.87
CA ASP A 101 37.34 12.04 -1.96
C ASP A 101 36.81 13.46 -2.26
N LEU A 102 37.69 14.44 -2.48
CA LEU A 102 37.37 15.87 -2.64
C LEU A 102 36.55 16.26 -3.90
N LEU A 103 35.91 15.30 -4.59
CA LEU A 103 35.06 15.54 -5.76
C LEU A 103 33.57 15.75 -5.43
N CYS A 104 33.14 15.69 -4.17
CA CYS A 104 31.71 15.88 -3.88
C CYS A 104 31.19 17.31 -4.03
N ASN A 105 32.06 18.32 -4.11
CA ASN A 105 31.62 19.72 -4.17
C ASN A 105 30.84 20.09 -5.45
N ASP A 106 30.92 19.28 -6.52
CA ASP A 106 30.05 19.38 -7.72
C ASP A 106 29.38 18.05 -8.07
N SER A 107 29.27 17.15 -7.09
CA SER A 107 28.56 15.89 -7.28
C SER A 107 27.05 16.12 -7.42
N GLY A 108 26.39 15.25 -8.19
CA GLY A 108 24.92 15.23 -8.26
C GLY A 108 24.25 15.10 -6.89
N ILE A 109 24.96 14.55 -5.89
CA ILE A 109 24.48 14.39 -4.50
C ILE A 109 24.35 15.75 -3.80
N SER A 110 25.40 16.58 -3.79
CA SER A 110 25.34 17.91 -3.18
C SER A 110 24.30 18.80 -3.87
N ARG A 111 24.20 18.72 -5.20
CA ARG A 111 23.15 19.42 -5.97
C ARG A 111 21.75 18.94 -5.61
N HIS A 112 21.58 17.64 -5.35
CA HIS A 112 20.31 17.07 -4.92
C HIS A 112 19.93 17.58 -3.52
N ILE A 113 20.86 17.57 -2.55
CA ILE A 113 20.64 18.08 -1.19
C ILE A 113 20.24 19.55 -1.22
N VAL A 114 21.00 20.40 -1.91
CA VAL A 114 20.69 21.84 -2.03
C VAL A 114 19.33 22.06 -2.70
N ARG A 115 18.95 21.22 -3.67
CA ARG A 115 17.64 21.30 -4.34
C ARG A 115 16.45 20.96 -3.43
N TRP A 116 16.69 20.25 -2.34
CA TRP A 116 15.73 19.98 -1.26
C TRP A 116 15.82 21.01 -0.13
N ASP A 117 15.94 22.30 -0.49
CA ASP A 117 15.86 23.42 0.45
C ASP A 117 14.56 23.36 1.28
N PRO A 118 14.63 23.50 2.62
CA PRO A 118 13.46 23.57 3.49
C PRO A 118 12.37 24.53 3.02
N ALA A 119 12.72 25.69 2.45
CA ALA A 119 11.73 26.63 1.93
C ALA A 119 10.89 26.03 0.79
N ARG A 120 11.52 25.22 -0.06
CA ARG A 120 10.85 24.46 -1.11
C ARG A 120 9.95 23.37 -0.53
N VAL A 121 10.42 22.61 0.45
CA VAL A 121 9.62 21.56 1.11
C VAL A 121 8.33 22.15 1.69
N LEU A 122 8.42 23.30 2.34
CA LEU A 122 7.23 24.01 2.85
C LEU A 122 6.26 24.43 1.74
N ALA A 123 6.77 24.88 0.58
CA ALA A 123 5.93 25.19 -0.57
C ALA A 123 5.24 23.94 -1.16
N GLU A 124 5.94 22.81 -1.20
CA GLU A 124 5.36 21.52 -1.62
C GLU A 124 4.31 21.02 -0.64
N VAL A 125 4.54 21.15 0.68
CA VAL A 125 3.55 20.82 1.71
C VAL A 125 2.30 21.68 1.58
N ASP A 126 2.45 23.00 1.42
CA ASP A 126 1.29 23.88 1.22
C ASP A 126 0.50 23.47 -0.04
N ALA A 127 1.18 23.21 -1.16
CA ALA A 127 0.55 22.76 -2.39
C ALA A 127 -0.27 21.46 -2.18
N LYS A 128 0.33 20.44 -1.55
CA LYS A 128 -0.37 19.17 -1.25
C LYS A 128 -1.55 19.37 -0.31
N ARG A 129 -1.43 20.24 0.72
CA ARG A 129 -2.56 20.61 1.58
C ARG A 129 -3.70 21.28 0.81
N ARG A 130 -3.42 22.04 -0.26
CA ARG A 130 -4.48 22.59 -1.13
C ARG A 130 -5.19 21.48 -1.89
N VAL A 131 -4.46 20.47 -2.37
CA VAL A 131 -5.04 19.31 -3.04
C VAL A 131 -5.96 18.53 -2.08
N LEU A 132 -5.57 18.34 -0.83
CA LEU A 132 -6.44 17.71 0.17
C LEU A 132 -7.74 18.50 0.38
N ARG A 133 -7.69 19.83 0.43
CA ARG A 133 -8.90 20.66 0.52
C ARG A 133 -9.81 20.53 -0.71
N LEU A 134 -9.22 20.35 -1.90
CA LEU A 134 -10.00 20.08 -3.12
C LEU A 134 -10.73 18.74 -3.00
N TYR A 135 -10.06 17.70 -2.50
CA TYR A 135 -10.67 16.40 -2.24
C TYR A 135 -11.85 16.52 -1.28
N GLU A 136 -11.67 17.15 -0.12
CA GLU A 136 -12.74 17.31 0.88
C GLU A 136 -13.92 18.12 0.33
N SER A 137 -13.65 19.17 -0.44
CA SER A 137 -14.73 19.95 -1.07
C SER A 137 -15.51 19.13 -2.10
N SER A 138 -14.86 18.15 -2.73
CA SER A 138 -15.49 17.26 -3.72
C SER A 138 -16.24 16.10 -3.06
N SER A 139 -15.74 15.57 -1.93
CA SER A 139 -16.40 14.50 -1.17
C SER A 139 -17.67 15.00 -0.49
N ASP A 140 -17.67 16.25 -0.01
CA ASP A 140 -18.81 16.87 0.68
C ASP A 140 -19.88 17.42 -0.29
N ALA A 141 -19.64 17.35 -1.60
CA ALA A 141 -20.55 17.89 -2.59
C ALA A 141 -21.88 17.13 -2.61
N GLN A 142 -22.99 17.84 -2.33
CA GLN A 142 -24.35 17.28 -2.28
C GLN A 142 -24.83 16.66 -3.61
N PHE A 143 -24.18 17.04 -4.71
CA PHE A 143 -24.32 16.44 -6.03
C PHE A 143 -22.91 16.25 -6.61
N PRO A 144 -22.28 15.08 -6.45
CA PRO A 144 -21.02 14.80 -7.14
C PRO A 144 -21.23 14.97 -8.64
N ASP A 145 -20.25 15.54 -9.34
CA ASP A 145 -20.34 15.88 -10.77
C ASP A 145 -21.06 14.79 -11.56
N SER A 146 -22.03 15.19 -12.40
CA SER A 146 -22.93 14.31 -13.16
C SER A 146 -22.22 13.21 -13.99
N ASP A 147 -20.92 13.40 -14.26
CA ASP A 147 -20.06 12.50 -15.03
C ASP A 147 -19.15 11.60 -14.17
N GLY A 148 -19.09 11.77 -12.83
CA GLY A 148 -18.32 10.94 -11.88
C GLY A 148 -16.79 10.96 -12.02
N GLY A 149 -16.26 11.39 -13.16
CA GLY A 149 -14.83 11.30 -13.48
C GLY A 149 -13.94 12.23 -12.67
N TYR A 150 -14.45 13.38 -12.22
CA TYR A 150 -13.66 14.31 -11.40
C TYR A 150 -13.41 13.77 -9.99
N ALA A 151 -14.42 13.15 -9.36
CA ALA A 151 -14.30 12.52 -8.04
C ALA A 151 -13.33 11.33 -8.06
N SER A 152 -13.46 10.44 -9.05
CA SER A 152 -12.54 9.31 -9.22
C SER A 152 -11.10 9.77 -9.49
N ALA A 153 -10.90 10.80 -10.32
CA ALA A 153 -9.56 11.30 -10.61
C ALA A 153 -8.87 11.92 -9.37
N ILE A 154 -9.63 12.58 -8.48
CA ILE A 154 -9.03 13.15 -7.27
C ILE A 154 -8.73 12.09 -6.20
N GLU A 155 -9.51 11.00 -6.14
CA GLU A 155 -9.19 9.82 -5.33
C GLU A 155 -7.90 9.16 -5.79
N ASP A 156 -7.71 8.98 -7.10
CA ASP A 156 -6.45 8.46 -7.65
C ASP A 156 -5.26 9.35 -7.27
N VAL A 157 -5.45 10.68 -7.30
CA VAL A 157 -4.42 11.62 -6.86
C VAL A 157 -4.11 11.43 -5.37
N MET A 158 -5.09 11.13 -4.51
CA MET A 158 -4.84 10.86 -3.09
C MET A 158 -3.97 9.62 -2.91
N LEU A 159 -4.27 8.54 -3.63
CA LEU A 159 -3.48 7.31 -3.60
C LEU A 159 -2.03 7.57 -4.07
N LEU A 160 -1.86 8.33 -5.16
CA LEU A 160 -0.54 8.69 -5.68
C LEU A 160 0.26 9.59 -4.72
N LEU A 161 -0.39 10.50 -4.00
CA LEU A 161 0.26 11.35 -2.99
C LEU A 161 0.77 10.56 -1.78
N ALA A 162 0.21 9.38 -1.52
CA ALA A 162 0.65 8.52 -0.42
C ALA A 162 1.86 7.65 -0.76
N LEU A 163 2.13 7.40 -2.05
CA LEU A 163 3.22 6.53 -2.50
C LEU A 163 4.62 6.88 -1.93
N PRO A 164 5.02 8.16 -1.82
CA PRO A 164 6.31 8.51 -1.21
C PRO A 164 6.44 8.12 0.26
N TYR A 165 5.32 7.79 0.91
CA TYR A 165 5.24 7.44 2.32
C TYR A 165 5.00 5.93 2.55
N ALA A 166 5.13 5.09 1.50
CA ALA A 166 4.86 3.65 1.57
C ALA A 166 5.68 2.89 2.63
N ASP A 167 6.89 3.37 2.93
CA ASP A 167 7.78 2.77 3.92
C ASP A 167 7.56 3.33 5.34
N ARG A 168 6.62 4.26 5.52
CA ARG A 168 6.36 4.88 6.83
C ARG A 168 5.33 4.09 7.65
N PRO A 169 5.48 4.03 8.98
CA PRO A 169 4.50 3.38 9.85
C PRO A 169 3.10 3.94 9.65
N GLY A 170 2.09 3.05 9.60
CA GLY A 170 0.70 3.43 9.38
C GLY A 170 0.27 3.45 7.91
N TYR A 171 1.20 3.33 6.97
CA TYR A 171 0.85 3.04 5.57
C TYR A 171 0.16 1.68 5.45
N ARG A 172 -0.92 1.61 4.67
CA ARG A 172 -1.69 0.37 4.44
C ARG A 172 -1.55 -0.09 2.99
N ASP A 173 -1.40 -1.40 2.80
CA ASP A 173 -1.28 -2.00 1.46
C ASP A 173 -2.48 -1.70 0.56
N GLU A 174 -3.66 -1.53 1.16
CA GLU A 174 -4.88 -1.14 0.47
C GLU A 174 -4.81 0.25 -0.19
N TRP A 175 -3.83 1.09 0.12
CA TRP A 175 -3.64 2.40 -0.54
C TRP A 175 -2.71 2.34 -1.75
N LYS A 176 -2.19 1.16 -2.10
CA LYS A 176 -1.45 0.96 -3.35
C LYS A 176 -2.44 0.97 -4.52
N PRO A 177 -2.19 1.78 -5.58
CA PRO A 177 -2.98 1.75 -6.81
C PRO A 177 -2.99 0.39 -7.50
#